data_AF-A0A7K8A6V6-F1
#
_entry.id   AF-A0A7K8A6V6-F1
#
_cell.length_a   1.000
_cell.length_b   1.000
_cell.length_c   1.000
_cell.angle_alpha   90.00
_cell.angle_beta   90.00
_cell.angle_gamma   90.00
#
_symmetry.space_group_name_H-M   'P 1'
#
loop_
_entity.id
_entity.type
_entity.pdbx_description
1 polymer ?
#
loop_
_entity_poly.entity_id
_entity_poly.type
_entity_poly.pdbx_seq_one_letter_code
_entity_poly.pdbx_strand_id
1 'polypeptide(L)' 'QQLAATKSGRNHLRSNGCYPILRQLHAWEENPDVLGACEKLIQVLIGDEPEAGMENLLEVTIPEELEKRL' A
#
# COMPACT_ATOMS: atom_id res chain seq x y z
N GLN A 1 9.54 5.86 -9.75
CA GLN A 1 9.54 5.18 -8.43
C GLN A 1 8.15 5.30 -7.81
N GLN A 2 7.64 4.25 -7.16
CA GLN A 2 6.38 4.30 -6.42
C GLN A 2 6.65 4.71 -4.97
N LEU A 3 5.94 5.72 -4.46
CA LEU A 3 6.21 6.30 -3.14
C LEU A 3 5.95 5.30 -2.00
N ALA A 4 4.79 4.64 -2.02
CA ALA A 4 4.37 3.71 -0.97
C ALA A 4 5.15 2.38 -0.94
N ALA A 5 6.02 2.13 -1.93
CA ALA A 5 6.86 0.93 -1.96
C ALA A 5 7.89 0.92 -0.82
N THR A 6 8.40 2.09 -0.42
CA THR A 6 9.41 2.21 0.64
C THR A 6 8.78 2.53 1.99
N LYS A 7 9.41 2.04 3.07
CA LYS A 7 9.07 2.42 4.46
C LYS A 7 8.99 3.93 4.66
N SER A 8 10.00 4.66 4.17
CA SER A 8 10.04 6.12 4.28
C SER A 8 8.84 6.79 3.60
N GLY A 9 8.50 6.34 2.39
CA GLY A 9 7.34 6.85 1.66
C GLY A 9 6.01 6.52 2.34
N ARG A 10 5.83 5.31 2.88
CA ARG A 10 4.64 4.96 3.68
C ARG A 10 4.52 5.84 4.93
N ASN A 11 5.62 6.05 5.64
CA ASN A 11 5.64 6.90 6.83
C ASN A 11 5.30 8.35 6.49
N HIS A 12 5.81 8.87 5.37
CA HIS A 12 5.47 10.21 4.88
C HIS A 12 3.97 10.31 4.55
N LEU A 13 3.39 9.33 3.86
CA LEU A 13 1.96 9.34 3.54
C LEU A 13 1.08 9.26 4.81
N ARG A 14 1.47 8.43 5.79
CA ARG A 14 0.76 8.30 7.06
C ARG A 14 0.80 9.61 7.86
N SER A 15 1.97 10.24 7.98
CA SER A 15 2.14 11.46 8.76
C SER A 15 1.46 12.68 8.14
N ASN A 16 1.25 12.69 6.82
CA ASN A 16 0.57 13.79 6.11
C ASN A 16 -0.95 13.59 5.97
N GLY A 17 -1.55 12.63 6.68
CA GLY A 17 -3.00 12.45 6.65
C GLY A 17 -3.54 11.98 5.30
N CYS A 18 -2.75 11.26 4.50
CA CYS A 18 -3.22 10.75 3.21
C CYS A 18 -4.31 9.68 3.36
N TYR A 19 -4.29 8.90 4.45
CA TYR A 19 -5.27 7.82 4.67
C TYR A 19 -6.74 8.31 4.72
N PRO A 20 -7.12 9.30 5.54
CA PRO A 20 -8.49 9.83 5.54
C PRO A 20 -8.96 10.33 4.17
N ILE A 21 -8.07 11.00 3.41
CA ILE A 21 -8.37 11.51 2.07
C ILE A 21 -8.63 10.35 1.10
N LEU A 22 -7.75 9.34 1.09
CA LEU A 22 -7.90 8.15 0.24
C LEU A 22 -9.16 7.36 0.61
N ARG A 23 -9.47 7.24 1.90
CA ARG A 23 -10.68 6.55 2.36
C ARG A 23 -11.95 7.27 1.92
N GLN A 24 -11.93 8.61 1.92
CA GLN A 24 -13.05 9.40 1.46
C GLN A 24 -13.24 9.28 -0.06
N LEU A 25 -12.14 9.32 -0.83
CA LEU A 25 -12.16 9.08 -2.27
C LEU A 25 -12.74 7.69 -2.59
N HIS A 26 -12.20 6.64 -1.96
CA HIS A 26 -12.69 5.27 -2.12
C HIS A 26 -14.19 5.12 -1.80
N ALA A 27 -14.73 5.91 -0.86
CA ALA A 27 -16.13 5.78 -0.47
C ALA A 27 -17.12 6.28 -1.55
N TRP A 28 -16.69 7.16 -2.45
CA TRP A 28 -17.55 7.82 -3.43
C TRP A 28 -17.13 7.57 -4.88
N GLU A 29 -15.97 6.94 -5.10
CA GLU A 29 -15.48 6.64 -6.43
C GLU A 29 -16.32 5.53 -7.09
N GLU A 30 -16.63 5.71 -8.37
CA GLU A 30 -17.40 4.76 -9.17
C GLU A 30 -16.53 4.07 -10.23
N ASN A 31 -15.39 4.67 -10.60
CA ASN A 31 -14.49 4.07 -11.55
C ASN A 31 -13.79 2.84 -10.92
N PRO A 32 -13.95 1.64 -11.49
CA PRO A 32 -13.42 0.41 -10.91
C PRO A 32 -11.89 0.39 -10.84
N ASP A 33 -11.20 1.01 -11.79
CA ASP A 33 -9.73 1.09 -11.78
C ASP A 33 -9.23 1.98 -10.66
N VAL A 34 -9.93 3.11 -10.42
CA VAL A 34 -9.59 4.04 -9.34
C VAL A 34 -9.91 3.44 -7.98
N LEU A 35 -11.06 2.76 -7.85
CA LEU A 35 -11.41 2.00 -6.64
C LEU A 35 -10.34 0.96 -6.30
N GLY A 36 -9.95 0.13 -7.28
CA GLY A 36 -8.93 -0.89 -7.08
C GLY A 36 -7.56 -0.30 -6.72
N ALA A 37 -7.18 0.85 -7.30
CA ALA A 37 -5.96 1.56 -6.92
C ALA A 37 -6.03 2.11 -5.49
N CYS A 38 -7.16 2.71 -5.11
CA CYS A 38 -7.38 3.24 -3.76
C CYS A 38 -7.36 2.11 -2.72
N GLU A 39 -8.03 0.99 -3.00
CA GLU A 39 -8.07 -0.16 -2.10
C GLU A 39 -6.67 -0.71 -1.85
N LYS A 40 -5.89 -0.97 -2.90
CA LYS A 40 -4.50 -1.45 -2.78
C LYS A 40 -3.63 -0.51 -1.95
N LEU A 41 -3.72 0.79 -2.22
CA LEU A 41 -2.93 1.77 -1.47
C LEU A 41 -3.38 1.86 -0.01
N ILE A 42 -4.68 1.82 0.27
CA ILE A 42 -5.22 1.78 1.63
C ILE A 42 -4.68 0.56 2.37
N GLN A 43 -4.73 -0.63 1.77
CA GLN A 43 -4.22 -1.87 2.37
C GLN A 43 -2.74 -1.74 2.74
N VAL A 44 -1.92 -1.17 1.84
CA VAL A 44 -0.49 -0.90 2.12
C VAL A 44 -0.30 0.09 3.28
N LEU A 45 -1.13 1.12 3.39
CA LEU A 45 -0.99 2.14 4.44
C LEU A 45 -1.48 1.66 5.82
N ILE A 46 -2.48 0.79 5.88
CA ILE A 46 -3.00 0.24 7.16
C ILE A 46 -2.28 -1.04 7.60
N GLY A 47 -1.60 -1.72 6.68
CA GLY A 47 -0.84 -2.93 6.99
C GLY A 47 0.36 -2.66 7.89
N ASP A 48 0.76 -3.69 8.62
CA ASP A 48 1.96 -3.67 9.43
C ASP A 48 3.22 -3.46 8.59
N GLU A 49 4.22 -2.84 9.19
CA GLU A 49 5.47 -2.56 8.53
C GLU A 49 6.32 -3.84 8.42
N PRO A 50 6.90 -4.16 7.24
CA PRO A 50 7.75 -5.33 7.08
C PRO A 50 8.99 -5.33 7.98
N GLU A 51 9.60 -6.51 8.13
CA GLU A 51 10.86 -6.69 8.85
C GLU A 51 12.01 -5.87 8.24
N ALA A 52 13.05 -5.63 9.05
CA ALA A 52 14.25 -4.93 8.58
C ALA A 52 14.91 -5.69 7.42
N GLY A 53 15.29 -4.97 6.36
CA GLY A 53 15.77 -5.56 5.12
C GLY A 53 14.67 -5.89 4.09
N MET A 54 13.39 -5.70 4.44
CA MET A 54 12.23 -5.83 3.54
C MET A 54 11.48 -4.50 3.36
N GLU A 55 12.16 -3.35 3.56
CA GLU A 55 11.49 -2.05 3.58
C GLU A 55 10.91 -1.62 2.23
N ASN A 56 11.48 -2.11 1.12
CA ASN A 56 11.02 -1.83 -0.23
C ASN A 56 10.23 -3.01 -0.80
N LEU A 57 8.90 -2.87 -0.83
CA LEU A 57 7.96 -3.92 -1.26
C LEU A 57 8.15 -4.37 -2.72
N LEU A 58 8.88 -3.61 -3.54
CA LEU A 58 9.18 -3.98 -4.92
C LEU A 58 10.47 -4.79 -5.06
N GLU A 59 11.29 -4.86 -4.01
CA GLU A 59 12.59 -5.54 -4.00
C GLU A 59 12.57 -6.82 -3.14
N VAL A 60 11.45 -7.12 -2.48
CA VAL A 60 11.31 -8.31 -1.63
C VAL A 60 10.99 -9.54 -2.49
N THR A 61 11.75 -10.61 -2.29
CA THR A 61 11.42 -11.92 -2.86
C THR A 61 10.21 -12.50 -2.14
N ILE A 62 9.16 -12.83 -2.88
CA ILE A 62 7.97 -13.50 -2.32
C ILE A 62 8.35 -14.96 -2.04
N PRO A 63 8.17 -15.47 -0.81
CA PRO A 63 8.36 -16.90 -0.53
C PRO A 63 7.41 -17.77 -1.38
N GLU A 64 7.91 -18.89 -1.90
CA GLU A 64 7.15 -19.82 -2.76
C GLU A 64 5.82 -20.32 -2.15
N GLU A 65 5.74 -20.35 -0.81
CA GLU A 65 4.53 -20.73 -0.08
C GLU A 65 3.37 -19.74 -0.29
N LEU A 66 3.69 -18.45 -0.47
CA LEU A 66 2.71 -17.38 -0.65
C LEU A 66 2.27 -17.26 -2.11
N GLU A 67 3.15 -17.57 -3.07
CA GLU A 67 2.83 -17.53 -4.50
C GLU A 67 1.68 -18.48 -4.88
N LYS A 68 1.53 -19.62 -4.19
CA LYS A 68 0.48 -20.61 -4.49
C LYS A 68 -0.93 -20.20 -4.05
N ARG A 69 -1.09 -19.06 -3.37
CA ARG A 69 -2.36 -18.59 -2.78
C ARG A 69 -2.97 -17.36 -3.47
N LEU A 70 -2.31 -16.83 -4.50
CA LEU A 70 -2.79 -15.72 -5.35
C LEU A 70 -3.51 -16.27 -6.59
#